data_AF-A0A528V4S8-F1
#
_entry.id   AF-A0A528V4S8-F1
#
_cell.length_a   1.000
_cell.length_b   1.000
_cell.length_c   1.000
_cell.angle_alpha   90.00
_cell.angle_beta   90.00
_cell.angle_gamma   90.00
#
_symmetry.space_group_name_H-M   'P 1'
#
loop_
_entity.id
_entity.type
_entity.pdbx_description
1 polymer ?
#
loop_
_entity_poly.entity_id
_entity_poly.type
_entity_poly.pdbx_seq_one_letter_code
_entity_poly.pdbx_strand_id
1 'polypeptide(L)'
;TSIPSVSGLWLMPRMAALESNPSRLRIVLDVDIRQADLADEGIDLSIRCGRGRIPGRVSVQLFEEHVFPVASPDLALEIGRGDPARLL
;
A
#
# COMPACT_ATOMS: atom_id res chain seq x y z
N THR A 1 -2.12 -3.05 -8.82
CA THR A 1 -2.90 -2.57 -7.66
C THR A 1 -1.99 -2.08 -6.54
N SER A 2 -1.69 -0.79 -6.54
CA SER A 2 -1.29 -0.10 -5.30
C SER A 2 -2.55 0.18 -4.47
N ILE A 3 -2.42 0.19 -3.14
CA ILE A 3 -3.51 0.59 -2.25
C ILE A 3 -3.46 2.13 -2.14
N PRO A 4 -4.55 2.88 -2.42
CA PRO A 4 -4.52 4.34 -2.39
C PRO A 4 -4.01 4.94 -1.07
N SER A 5 -4.30 4.29 0.07
CA SER A 5 -3.80 4.69 1.39
C SER A 5 -2.28 4.57 1.51
N VAL A 6 -1.64 3.59 0.86
CA VAL A 6 -0.18 3.48 0.84
C VAL A 6 0.43 4.65 0.07
N SER A 7 -0.13 5.00 -1.09
CA SER A 7 0.34 6.15 -1.85
C SER A 7 0.15 7.47 -1.08
N GLY A 8 -1.06 7.71 -0.58
CA GLY A 8 -1.42 9.00 0.04
C GLY A 8 -0.92 9.19 1.48
N LEU A 9 -0.99 8.15 2.32
CA LEU A 9 -0.70 8.28 3.76
C LEU A 9 0.71 7.81 4.12
N TRP A 10 1.32 6.94 3.33
CA TRP A 10 2.66 6.41 3.65
C TRP A 10 3.75 6.98 2.72
N LEU A 11 3.55 6.94 1.41
CA LEU A 11 4.59 7.35 0.44
C LEU A 11 4.70 8.87 0.33
N MET A 12 3.59 9.57 0.10
CA MET A 12 3.58 11.04 -0.08
C MET A 12 4.32 11.81 1.03
N PRO A 13 4.12 11.53 2.34
CA PRO A 13 4.86 12.21 3.40
C PRO A 13 6.38 11.98 3.37
N ARG A 14 6.86 10.94 2.68
CA ARG A 14 8.27 10.56 2.57
C ARG A 14 8.94 11.06 1.29
N MET A 15 8.18 11.59 0.34
CA MET A 15 8.68 12.04 -0.97
C MET A 15 9.77 13.10 -0.85
N ALA A 16 9.55 14.14 -0.03
CA ALA A 16 10.52 15.22 0.14
C ALA A 16 11.89 14.70 0.62
N ALA A 17 11.91 13.71 1.52
CA ALA A 17 13.14 13.11 2.01
C ALA A 17 13.82 12.26 0.92
N LEU A 18 13.06 11.54 0.10
CA LEU A 18 13.59 10.73 -1.01
C LEU A 18 14.23 11.59 -2.10
N GLU A 19 13.60 12.70 -2.47
CA GLU A 19 14.12 13.62 -3.49
C GLU A 19 15.33 14.43 -3.00
N SER A 20 15.46 14.61 -1.67
CA SER A 20 16.57 15.35 -1.05
C SER A 20 17.88 14.55 -0.91
N ASN A 21 17.92 13.30 -1.38
CA ASN A 21 19.13 12.46 -1.35
C ASN A 21 20.28 13.12 -2.18
N PRO A 22 21.56 12.99 -1.80
CA PRO A 22 22.71 13.56 -2.54
C PRO A 22 22.75 13.25 -4.04
N SER A 23 22.10 12.17 -4.51
CA SER A 23 21.94 11.88 -5.94
C SER A 23 20.84 12.67 -6.65
N ARG A 24 20.05 13.49 -5.93
CA ARG A 24 18.88 14.28 -6.39
C ARG A 24 18.02 13.51 -7.39
N LEU A 25 17.29 12.53 -6.87
CA LEU A 25 16.35 11.74 -7.66
C LEU A 25 15.15 12.61 -8.03
N ARG A 26 14.80 12.67 -9.32
CA ARG A 26 13.49 13.16 -9.76
C ARG A 26 12.53 11.99 -9.76
N ILE A 27 11.53 12.02 -8.90
CA ILE A 27 10.55 10.94 -8.77
C ILE A 27 9.27 11.38 -9.48
N VAL A 28 8.84 10.61 -10.47
CA VAL A 28 7.52 10.76 -11.09
C VAL A 28 6.63 9.66 -10.54
N LEU A 29 5.54 10.04 -9.88
CA LEU A 29 4.60 9.08 -9.32
C LEU A 29 3.40 8.92 -10.26
N ASP A 30 3.15 7.69 -10.67
CA ASP A 30 1.90 7.26 -11.27
C ASP A 30 1.17 6.32 -10.29
N VAL A 31 -0.11 6.58 -10.05
CA VAL A 31 -0.95 5.78 -9.15
C VAL A 31 -2.13 5.25 -9.94
N ASP A 32 -1.98 4.02 -10.42
CA ASP A 32 -3.05 3.28 -11.08
C ASP A 32 -3.40 2.00 -10.30
N ILE A 33 -4.67 1.62 -10.35
CA ILE A 33 -5.18 0.33 -9.88
C ILE A 33 -4.84 -0.80 -10.84
N ARG A 34 -4.59 -0.51 -12.12
CA ARG A 34 -4.30 -1.50 -13.16
C ARG A 34 -3.00 -2.27 -12.88
N GLN A 35 -2.88 -3.39 -13.58
CA GLN A 35 -1.67 -4.18 -13.58
C GLN A 35 -0.87 -3.84 -14.84
N ALA A 36 -0.07 -2.78 -14.74
CA ALA A 36 0.88 -2.35 -15.77
C ALA A 36 2.04 -3.34 -15.91
N ASP A 37 2.54 -3.53 -17.14
CA ASP A 37 3.88 -4.08 -17.34
C ASP A 37 4.90 -2.95 -17.24
N LEU A 38 5.78 -3.04 -16.24
CA LEU A 38 6.75 -2.00 -15.92
C LEU A 38 7.69 -1.70 -17.09
N ALA A 39 8.05 -2.73 -17.86
CA ALA A 39 8.99 -2.57 -18.96
C ALA A 39 8.38 -1.78 -20.12
N ASP A 40 7.11 -2.03 -20.44
CA ASP A 40 6.44 -1.41 -21.58
C ASP A 40 6.01 0.04 -21.28
N GLU A 41 5.79 0.37 -20.01
CA GLU A 41 5.31 1.70 -19.58
C GLU A 41 6.44 2.65 -19.12
N GLY A 42 7.71 2.21 -19.21
CA GLY A 42 8.85 3.02 -18.76
C GLY A 42 8.87 3.26 -17.25
N ILE A 43 8.32 2.32 -16.48
CA ILE A 43 8.27 2.40 -15.01
C ILE A 43 9.47 1.66 -14.44
N ASP A 44 10.32 2.37 -13.70
CA ASP A 44 11.50 1.78 -13.06
C ASP A 44 11.14 0.85 -11.89
N LEU A 45 10.14 1.24 -11.09
CA LEU A 45 9.76 0.58 -9.84
C LEU A 45 8.24 0.56 -9.65
N SER A 46 7.72 -0.52 -9.07
CA SER A 46 6.31 -0.60 -8.69
C SER A 46 6.11 -0.97 -7.24
N ILE A 47 5.20 -0.28 -6.57
CA ILE A 47 4.71 -0.64 -5.23
C ILE A 47 3.36 -1.33 -5.40
N ARG A 48 3.25 -2.57 -4.93
CA ARG A 48 2.06 -3.41 -5.10
C ARG A 48 1.74 -4.15 -3.82
N CYS A 49 0.45 -4.28 -3.50
CA CYS A 49 -0.01 -5.24 -2.50
C CYS A 49 -0.10 -6.62 -3.15
N GLY A 50 0.61 -7.60 -2.58
CA GLY A 50 0.59 -8.98 -3.06
C GLY A 50 1.79 -9.79 -2.60
N ARG A 51 1.93 -10.98 -3.17
CA ARG A 51 2.94 -11.97 -2.73
C ARG A 51 4.36 -11.75 -3.27
N GLY A 52 4.59 -10.72 -4.08
CA GLY A 52 5.91 -10.42 -4.66
C GLY A 52 6.48 -11.48 -5.62
N ARG A 53 5.75 -12.53 -5.97
CA ARG A 53 6.24 -13.61 -6.85
C ARG A 53 5.94 -13.33 -8.32
N ILE A 54 6.32 -12.16 -8.80
CA ILE A 54 6.13 -11.77 -10.20
C ILE A 54 7.29 -12.39 -11.02
N PRO A 55 7.02 -13.27 -12.00
CA PRO A 55 8.07 -13.86 -12.83
C PRO A 55 8.93 -12.79 -13.52
N GLY A 56 10.24 -13.03 -13.57
CA GLY A 56 11.18 -12.11 -14.22
C GLY A 56 11.39 -10.76 -13.50
N ARG A 57 10.87 -10.59 -12.28
CA ARG A 57 11.04 -9.37 -11.47
C ARG A 57 11.65 -9.70 -10.11
N VAL A 58 12.45 -8.77 -9.59
CA VAL A 58 12.88 -8.79 -8.19
C VAL A 58 11.82 -8.08 -7.37
N SER A 59 11.31 -8.73 -6.33
CA SER A 59 10.37 -8.10 -5.40
C SER A 59 10.96 -8.06 -4.00
N VAL A 60 10.79 -6.92 -3.34
CA VAL A 60 11.20 -6.68 -1.96
C VAL A 60 9.96 -6.38 -1.14
N GLN A 61 9.81 -7.09 -0.01
CA GLN A 61 8.72 -6.82 0.93
C GLN A 61 9.00 -5.52 1.67
N LEU A 62 8.08 -4.55 1.57
CA LEU A 62 8.17 -3.28 2.31
C LEU A 62 7.61 -3.43 3.72
N PHE A 63 6.39 -3.97 3.84
CA PHE A 63 5.67 -4.22 5.10
C PHE A 63 4.47 -5.13 4.84
N GLU A 64 3.79 -5.55 5.91
CA GLU A 64 2.59 -6.40 5.87
C GLU A 64 1.32 -5.59 6.19
N GLU A 65 0.20 -6.01 5.60
CA GLU A 65 -1.12 -5.48 5.92
C GLU A 65 -1.78 -6.32 7.01
N HIS A 66 -2.33 -5.65 8.03
CA HIS A 66 -3.14 -6.28 9.07
C HIS A 66 -4.58 -5.79 8.93
N VAL A 67 -5.51 -6.72 8.75
CA VAL A 67 -6.93 -6.41 8.59
C VAL A 67 -7.69 -6.89 9.83
N PHE A 68 -8.44 -5.97 10.44
CA PHE A 68 -9.30 -6.26 11.59
C PHE A 68 -10.55 -5.37 11.53
N PRO A 69 -11.69 -5.82 12.09
CA PRO A 69 -12.89 -5.01 12.12
C PRO A 69 -12.71 -3.79 13.02
N VAL A 70 -13.30 -2.67 12.60
CA VAL A 70 -13.37 -1.43 13.38
C VAL A 70 -14.82 -0.96 13.46
N ALA A 71 -15.16 -0.26 14.54
CA ALA A 71 -16.48 0.31 14.77
C ALA A 71 -16.36 1.68 15.41
N SER A 72 -17.38 2.53 15.25
CA SER A 72 -17.50 3.74 16.07
C SER A 72 -17.63 3.35 17.55
N PRO A 73 -17.24 4.22 18.50
CA PRO A 73 -17.34 3.90 19.92
C PRO A 73 -18.75 3.46 20.36
N ASP A 74 -19.78 4.15 19.89
CA ASP A 74 -21.17 3.84 20.23
C ASP A 74 -21.61 2.47 19.71
N LEU A 75 -21.24 2.14 18.47
CA LEU A 75 -21.53 0.83 17.88
C LEU A 75 -20.76 -0.29 18.59
N ALA A 76 -19.51 -0.05 18.97
CA ALA A 76 -18.70 -1.02 19.71
C ALA A 76 -19.31 -1.33 21.09
N LEU A 77 -19.91 -0.33 21.74
CA LEU A 77 -20.63 -0.50 23.01
C LEU A 77 -21.91 -1.31 22.84
N GLU A 78 -22.70 -1.02 21.80
CA GLU A 78 -23.93 -1.77 21.47
C GLU A 78 -23.63 -3.24 21.14
N ILE A 79 -22.61 -3.48 20.31
CA ILE A 79 -22.15 -4.82 19.97
C ILE A 79 -21.70 -5.53 21.25
N GLY A 80 -20.88 -4.90 22.09
CA GLY A 80 -20.34 -5.49 23.31
C GLY A 80 -19.25 -6.54 23.04
N ARG A 81 -18.94 -7.38 24.04
CA ARG A 81 -17.90 -8.44 23.92
C ARG A 81 -18.51 -9.78 23.53
N GLY A 82 -17.77 -10.59 22.80
CA GLY A 82 -18.18 -11.95 22.43
C GLY A 82 -17.36 -12.50 21.26
N ASP A 83 -17.70 -13.71 20.83
CA ASP A 83 -17.15 -14.32 19.62
C ASP A 83 -17.48 -13.44 18.39
N PRO A 84 -16.48 -13.01 17.60
CA PRO A 84 -16.71 -12.26 16.37
C PRO A 84 -17.64 -12.96 15.37
N ALA A 85 -17.72 -14.30 15.40
CA ALA A 85 -18.56 -15.07 14.49
C ALA A 85 -20.06 -14.73 14.60
N ARG A 86 -20.51 -14.12 15.72
CA ARG A 86 -21.90 -13.67 15.89
C ARG A 86 -22.29 -12.48 15.01
N LEU A 87 -21.32 -11.85 14.34
CA LEU A 87 -21.52 -10.68 13.47
C LEU A 87 -21.56 -11.04 11.97
N LEU A 88 -21.43 -12.34 11.63
CA LEU A 88 -21.51 -12.89 10.28
C LEU A 88 -22.89 -13.52 10.04
#